data_AF-A0A926P0R5-F1
#
_entry.id   AF-A0A926P0R5-F1
#
_cell.length_a   1.000
_cell.length_b   1.000
_cell.length_c   1.000
_cell.angle_alpha   90.00
_cell.angle_beta   90.00
_cell.angle_gamma   90.00
#
_symmetry.space_group_name_H-M   'P 1'
#
loop_
_entity.id
_entity.type
_entity.pdbx_description
1 polymer ?
#
loop_
_entity_poly.entity_id
_entity_poly.type
_entity_poly.pdbx_seq_one_letter_code
_entity_poly.pdbx_strand_id
1 'polypeptide(L)'
;MHSYKVPTDVIPTTEQDKRAFAERILQRQPALLELPLILVPEHLLHIPEEFRQQKAVVISALNRWMTRAKEEDLRLNIERPWIPTAEIYIPNTLRGKRFFKIAKAIGKIPSTLNIVPKNQNQAYWLLTMRYFWQARGVLFAHKLLGIIPNPIEEQGVLLRYLPETSLKNLELITDIDLACFKLLVRGGRYIREWAATKKIRYPFKSPMDLFLKIQRQSFLISWILGPCDSEPNWLSNAQQRDNISARIRLLKKKRWLEPAAMRQPYLEMEQAYLDFLQKVGWYGYWLLALRDHFDEEQFEEKLLSGHWQDYINALRAGKELFISEFDWRGGQPYKTKTTSKMQRVEGFIDLLGYIHWVWT
;
A
#
# COMPACT_ATOMS: atom_id res chain seq x y z
N MET A 1 -18.71 20.15 -17.03
CA MET A 1 -17.58 20.21 -17.99
C MET A 1 -16.80 21.46 -17.61
N HIS A 2 -15.79 21.31 -16.75
CA HIS A 2 -14.92 22.42 -16.35
C HIS A 2 -13.55 22.13 -16.94
N SER A 3 -13.34 22.58 -18.18
CA SER A 3 -12.00 22.71 -18.74
C SER A 3 -11.25 23.72 -17.88
N TYR A 4 -10.14 23.33 -17.28
CA TYR A 4 -9.18 24.29 -16.73
C TYR A 4 -8.76 25.22 -17.86
N LYS A 5 -9.28 26.44 -17.89
CA LYS A 5 -8.67 27.52 -18.66
C LYS A 5 -7.47 27.99 -17.86
N VAL A 6 -6.28 27.66 -18.34
CA VAL A 6 -5.04 28.24 -17.84
C VAL A 6 -5.16 29.76 -18.02
N PRO A 7 -5.05 30.58 -16.95
CA PRO A 7 -5.04 32.03 -17.09
C PRO A 7 -3.86 32.42 -18.00
N THR A 8 -4.14 33.22 -19.03
CA THR A 8 -3.17 33.67 -20.05
C THR A 8 -2.13 34.68 -19.56
N ASP A 9 -1.91 34.78 -18.25
CA ASP A 9 -1.05 35.82 -17.70
C ASP A 9 0.29 35.23 -17.23
N VAL A 10 1.32 35.59 -18.01
CA VAL A 10 2.76 35.42 -17.82
C VAL A 10 3.26 33.98 -17.83
N ILE A 11 3.79 33.55 -18.99
CA ILE A 11 4.62 32.35 -19.11
C ILE A 11 5.89 32.59 -18.26
N PRO A 12 6.14 31.81 -17.19
CA PRO A 12 7.27 32.07 -16.32
C PRO A 12 8.58 31.73 -17.04
N THR A 13 9.52 32.67 -17.06
CA THR A 13 10.77 32.59 -17.84
C THR A 13 11.92 31.91 -17.10
N THR A 14 11.89 31.86 -15.76
CA THR A 14 12.90 31.15 -14.96
C THR A 14 12.33 29.90 -14.26
N GLU A 15 13.20 28.93 -13.95
CA GLU A 15 12.82 27.70 -13.26
C GLU A 15 12.24 27.94 -11.85
N GLN A 16 12.66 29.02 -11.20
CA GLN A 16 12.17 29.41 -9.88
C GLN A 16 10.79 30.09 -9.98
N ASP A 17 10.56 30.87 -11.03
CA ASP A 17 9.26 31.48 -11.31
C ASP A 17 8.22 30.46 -11.76
N LYS A 18 8.62 29.44 -12.54
CA LYS A 18 7.74 28.31 -12.89
C LYS A 18 7.26 27.58 -11.64
N ARG A 19 8.12 27.36 -10.65
CA ARG A 19 7.76 26.76 -9.36
C ARG A 19 6.82 27.64 -8.55
N ALA A 20 7.16 28.92 -8.37
CA ALA A 20 6.33 29.85 -7.60
C ALA A 20 4.95 30.10 -8.24
N PHE A 21 4.90 30.18 -9.58
CA PHE A 21 3.66 30.29 -10.35
C PHE A 21 2.79 29.03 -10.21
N ALA A 22 3.42 27.86 -10.27
CA ALA A 22 2.72 26.60 -10.12
C ALA A 22 2.19 26.36 -8.69
N GLU A 23 2.97 26.72 -7.66
CA GLU A 23 2.53 26.71 -6.26
C GLU A 23 1.38 27.70 -6.00
N ARG A 24 1.27 28.77 -6.80
CA ARG A 24 0.17 29.74 -6.74
C ARG A 24 -1.09 29.30 -7.51
N ILE A 25 -0.95 28.65 -8.67
CA ILE A 25 -2.10 28.22 -9.49
C ILE A 25 -2.75 26.95 -8.94
N LEU A 26 -1.97 26.05 -8.36
CA LEU A 26 -2.49 24.90 -7.64
C LEU A 26 -2.54 25.27 -6.16
N GLN A 27 -3.70 25.74 -5.68
CA GLN A 27 -4.12 25.42 -4.31
C GLN A 27 -3.89 23.91 -4.15
N ARG A 28 -2.77 23.51 -3.53
CA ARG A 28 -2.13 22.18 -3.71
C ARG A 28 -3.19 21.09 -3.72
N GLN A 29 -3.57 20.63 -4.91
CA GLN A 29 -4.56 19.56 -4.99
C GLN A 29 -3.93 18.33 -4.34
N PRO A 30 -4.63 17.67 -3.41
CA PRO A 30 -4.09 16.49 -2.76
C PRO A 30 -3.70 15.43 -3.80
N ALA A 31 -2.41 15.10 -3.87
CA ALA A 31 -1.83 14.16 -4.81
C ALA A 31 -0.75 13.30 -4.14
N LEU A 32 -0.64 12.06 -4.62
CA LEU A 32 0.48 11.19 -4.26
C LEU A 32 1.78 11.71 -4.87
N LEU A 33 2.87 11.52 -4.13
CA LEU A 33 4.19 12.00 -4.49
C LEU A 33 5.28 11.05 -3.95
N GLU A 34 6.53 11.26 -4.37
CA GLU A 34 7.66 10.50 -3.85
C GLU A 34 7.96 10.88 -2.39
N LEU A 35 8.31 9.89 -1.56
CA LEU A 35 8.66 10.11 -0.16
C LEU A 35 10.13 9.75 0.11
N PRO A 36 11.10 10.62 -0.23
CA PRO A 36 12.51 10.40 0.09
C PRO A 36 12.71 10.20 1.59
N LEU A 37 13.23 9.04 1.98
CA LEU A 37 13.62 8.77 3.36
C LEU A 37 15.05 9.28 3.59
N ILE A 38 15.26 10.13 4.59
CA ILE A 38 16.53 10.80 4.84
C ILE A 38 16.95 10.58 6.30
N LEU A 39 18.06 9.89 6.50
CA LEU A 39 18.68 9.76 7.82
C LEU A 39 19.47 11.04 8.13
N VAL A 40 19.11 11.72 9.21
CA VAL A 40 19.75 12.96 9.65
C VAL A 40 20.26 12.85 11.09
N PRO A 41 21.41 13.45 11.42
CA PRO A 41 21.82 13.65 12.81
C PRO A 41 20.71 14.29 13.65
N GLU A 42 20.54 13.84 14.89
CA GLU A 42 19.43 14.27 15.77
C GLU A 42 19.40 15.78 16.00
N HIS A 43 20.57 16.41 16.16
CA HIS A 43 20.68 17.86 16.35
C HIS A 43 20.10 18.67 15.16
N LEU A 44 19.98 18.09 13.96
CA LEU A 44 19.37 18.76 12.81
C LEU A 44 17.84 18.68 12.78
N LEU A 45 17.22 17.80 13.57
CA LEU A 45 15.76 17.66 13.64
C LEU A 45 15.08 18.85 14.33
N HIS A 46 15.81 19.58 15.16
CA HIS A 46 15.31 20.78 15.85
C HIS A 46 15.42 22.06 15.00
N ILE A 47 16.14 21.99 13.89
CA ILE A 47 16.30 23.12 12.97
C ILE A 47 15.11 23.16 12.00
N PRO A 48 14.60 24.35 11.61
CA PRO A 48 13.56 24.46 10.59
C PRO A 48 13.94 23.76 9.28
N GLU A 49 12.92 23.30 8.55
CA GLU A 49 13.08 22.45 7.38
C GLU A 49 13.90 23.13 6.27
N GLU A 50 13.72 24.44 6.06
CA GLU A 50 14.41 25.19 5.01
C GLU A 50 15.92 25.21 5.21
N PHE A 51 16.38 25.32 6.47
CA PHE A 51 17.79 25.28 6.81
C PHE A 51 18.34 23.86 6.85
N ARG A 52 17.48 22.88 7.15
CA ARG A 52 17.84 21.45 7.14
C ARG A 52 18.09 20.96 5.71
N GLN A 53 17.27 21.38 4.74
CA GLN A 53 17.41 21.04 3.33
C GLN A 53 18.74 21.49 2.72
N GLN A 54 19.34 22.55 3.24
CA GLN A 54 20.63 23.07 2.79
C GLN A 54 21.83 22.26 3.32
N LYS A 55 21.61 21.30 4.24
CA LYS A 55 22.71 20.51 4.80
C LYS A 55 23.20 19.47 3.80
N ALA A 56 24.51 19.37 3.64
CA ALA A 56 25.16 18.48 2.68
C ALA A 56 24.68 17.01 2.77
N VAL A 57 24.42 16.52 3.98
CA VAL A 57 23.88 15.15 4.20
C VAL A 57 22.50 14.96 3.58
N VAL A 58 21.65 15.98 3.64
CA VAL A 58 20.29 15.99 3.09
C VAL A 58 20.35 16.10 1.57
N ILE A 59 21.10 17.08 1.05
CA ILE A 59 21.32 17.27 -0.39
C ILE A 59 21.85 15.98 -1.05
N SER A 60 22.85 15.34 -0.44
CA SER A 60 23.42 14.09 -0.94
C SER A 60 22.40 12.94 -0.96
N ALA A 61 21.57 12.83 0.08
CA ALA A 61 20.52 11.81 0.14
C ALA A 61 19.43 12.04 -0.91
N LEU A 62 19.00 13.29 -1.10
CA LEU A 62 18.04 13.70 -2.11
C LEU A 62 18.53 13.44 -3.52
N ASN A 63 19.76 13.85 -3.85
CA ASN A 63 20.33 13.62 -5.18
C ASN A 63 20.37 12.13 -5.53
N ARG A 64 20.73 11.26 -4.58
CA ARG A 64 20.68 9.80 -4.78
C ARG A 64 19.26 9.28 -4.97
N TRP A 65 18.27 9.86 -4.28
CA TRP A 65 16.88 9.48 -4.45
C TRP A 65 16.35 9.89 -5.83
N MET A 66 16.59 11.15 -6.20
CA MET A 66 16.18 11.74 -7.48
C MET A 66 16.78 11.00 -8.66
N THR A 67 18.04 10.59 -8.58
CA THR A 67 18.67 9.76 -9.62
C THR A 67 17.90 8.46 -9.84
N ARG A 68 17.55 7.75 -8.76
CA ARG A 68 16.76 6.51 -8.84
C ARG A 68 15.32 6.72 -9.29
N ALA A 69 14.73 7.87 -8.96
CA ALA A 69 13.39 8.20 -9.41
C ALA A 69 13.39 8.46 -10.94
N LYS A 70 14.41 9.14 -11.47
CA LYS A 70 14.61 9.31 -12.91
C LYS A 70 14.90 7.98 -13.64
N GLU A 71 15.71 7.10 -13.06
CA GLU A 71 15.94 5.75 -13.60
C GLU A 71 14.62 4.95 -13.72
N GLU A 72 13.73 5.06 -12.73
CA GLU A 72 12.42 4.42 -12.78
C GLU A 72 11.52 5.05 -13.84
N ASP A 73 11.48 6.38 -13.93
CA ASP A 73 10.72 7.09 -14.95
C ASP A 73 11.11 6.63 -16.36
N LEU A 74 12.42 6.53 -16.62
CA LEU A 74 12.95 5.97 -17.86
C LEU A 74 12.50 4.51 -18.08
N ARG A 75 12.57 3.67 -17.04
CA ARG A 75 12.12 2.27 -17.11
C ARG A 75 10.62 2.15 -17.43
N LEU A 76 9.82 3.08 -16.94
CA LEU A 76 8.37 3.11 -17.12
C LEU A 76 7.93 3.90 -18.37
N ASN A 77 8.88 4.48 -19.12
CA ASN A 77 8.61 5.39 -20.23
C ASN A 77 7.69 6.56 -19.79
N ILE A 78 8.01 7.14 -18.64
CA ILE A 78 7.30 8.26 -18.04
C ILE A 78 8.19 9.49 -18.14
N GLU A 79 7.68 10.55 -18.76
CA GLU A 79 8.38 11.84 -18.83
C GLU A 79 7.73 12.82 -17.85
N ARG A 80 8.54 13.34 -16.93
CA ARG A 80 8.11 14.35 -15.96
C ARG A 80 9.09 15.52 -15.97
N PRO A 81 8.62 16.77 -16.11
CA PRO A 81 9.48 17.94 -15.94
C PRO A 81 10.07 18.02 -14.52
N TRP A 82 9.26 17.60 -13.53
CA TRP A 82 9.63 17.61 -12.12
C TRP A 82 9.17 16.32 -11.45
N ILE A 83 9.89 15.88 -10.41
CA ILE A 83 9.46 14.74 -9.59
C ILE A 83 8.93 15.32 -8.27
N PRO A 84 7.61 15.33 -8.03
CA PRO A 84 7.06 15.84 -6.79
C PRO A 84 7.51 14.96 -5.62
N THR A 85 8.01 15.58 -4.56
CA THR A 85 8.57 14.90 -3.39
C THR A 85 8.17 15.56 -2.08
N ALA A 86 8.03 14.77 -1.02
CA ALA A 86 7.96 15.24 0.37
C ALA A 86 8.90 14.41 1.25
N GLU A 87 9.79 15.10 1.93
CA GLU A 87 10.92 14.50 2.60
C GLU A 87 10.53 13.92 3.96
N ILE A 88 11.03 12.73 4.27
CA ILE A 88 10.83 12.08 5.56
C ILE A 88 12.15 12.04 6.30
N TYR A 89 12.28 12.94 7.28
CA TYR A 89 13.45 13.05 8.13
C TYR A 89 13.39 12.03 9.27
N ILE A 90 14.43 11.20 9.37
CA ILE A 90 14.52 10.11 10.35
C ILE A 90 15.82 10.31 11.14
N PRO A 91 15.80 10.26 12.48
CA PRO A 91 17.02 10.36 13.29
C PRO A 91 18.01 9.25 12.93
N ASN A 92 19.29 9.58 12.78
CA ASN A 92 20.36 8.64 12.44
C ASN A 92 20.83 7.83 13.66
N THR A 93 19.88 7.22 14.38
CA THR A 93 20.11 6.31 15.51
C THR A 93 19.93 4.85 15.10
N LEU A 94 20.22 3.90 15.99
CA LEU A 94 19.95 2.48 15.71
C LEU A 94 18.46 2.23 15.43
N ARG A 95 17.56 2.84 16.23
CA ARG A 95 16.10 2.73 16.02
C ARG A 95 15.67 3.42 14.73
N GLY A 96 16.22 4.58 14.40
CA GLY A 96 15.92 5.26 13.14
C GLY A 96 16.43 4.52 11.89
N LYS A 97 17.60 3.88 11.95
CA LYS A 97 18.08 2.97 10.89
C LYS A 97 17.14 1.78 10.71
N ARG A 98 16.58 1.23 11.80
CA ARG A 98 15.57 0.16 11.74
C ARG A 98 14.27 0.65 11.11
N PHE A 99 13.78 1.82 11.51
CA PHE A 99 12.64 2.49 10.88
C PHE A 99 12.85 2.63 9.37
N PHE A 100 13.98 3.23 8.96
CA PHE A 100 14.35 3.43 7.57
C PHE A 100 14.34 2.12 6.78
N LYS A 101 14.93 1.06 7.34
CA LYS A 101 15.00 -0.25 6.68
C LYS A 101 13.60 -0.84 6.44
N ILE A 102 12.70 -0.75 7.43
CA ILE A 102 11.34 -1.28 7.34
C ILE A 102 10.51 -0.47 6.34
N ALA A 103 10.47 0.86 6.50
CA ALA A 103 9.71 1.75 5.61
C ALA A 103 10.16 1.58 4.16
N LYS A 104 11.47 1.53 3.92
CA LYS A 104 12.05 1.32 2.59
C LYS A 104 11.72 -0.07 2.03
N ALA A 105 11.76 -1.13 2.84
CA ALA A 105 11.50 -2.48 2.37
C ALA A 105 10.06 -2.67 1.90
N ILE A 106 9.10 -2.09 2.62
CA ILE A 106 7.67 -2.08 2.24
C ILE A 106 7.46 -1.16 1.03
N GLY A 107 7.96 0.08 1.08
CA GLY A 107 7.76 1.05 0.02
C GLY A 107 8.37 0.68 -1.34
N LYS A 108 9.36 -0.21 -1.35
CA LYS A 108 9.99 -0.70 -2.58
C LYS A 108 9.32 -1.92 -3.20
N ILE A 109 8.29 -2.49 -2.58
CA ILE A 109 7.65 -3.71 -3.08
C ILE A 109 7.28 -3.60 -4.58
N PRO A 110 6.55 -2.57 -5.03
CA PRO A 110 6.19 -2.43 -6.44
C PRO A 110 7.39 -2.43 -7.41
N SER A 111 8.47 -1.73 -7.06
CA SER A 111 9.66 -1.62 -7.92
C SER A 111 10.55 -2.87 -7.91
N THR A 112 10.41 -3.78 -6.94
CA THR A 112 11.25 -5.00 -6.85
C THR A 112 10.72 -6.21 -7.62
N LEU A 113 9.55 -6.08 -8.24
CA LEU A 113 8.82 -7.20 -8.80
C LEU A 113 8.92 -7.32 -10.33
N ASN A 114 9.81 -6.53 -10.96
CA ASN A 114 10.08 -6.55 -12.42
C ASN A 114 8.80 -6.50 -13.28
N ILE A 115 7.78 -5.79 -12.81
CA ILE A 115 6.55 -5.61 -13.58
C ILE A 115 6.84 -4.72 -14.77
N VAL A 116 6.43 -5.19 -15.94
CA VAL A 116 6.50 -4.47 -17.21
C VAL A 116 5.08 -4.05 -17.61
N PRO A 117 4.75 -2.76 -17.52
CA PRO A 117 3.48 -2.23 -18.01
C PRO A 117 3.31 -2.51 -19.52
N LYS A 118 2.10 -2.88 -19.94
CA LYS A 118 1.76 -3.09 -21.35
C LYS A 118 1.39 -1.80 -22.08
N ASN A 119 1.05 -0.75 -21.34
CA ASN A 119 0.67 0.56 -21.88
C ASN A 119 0.94 1.67 -20.84
N GLN A 120 0.76 2.92 -21.27
CA GLN A 120 1.05 4.09 -20.45
C GLN A 120 0.16 4.20 -19.20
N ASN A 121 -1.12 3.84 -19.28
CA ASN A 121 -2.02 3.85 -18.13
C ASN A 121 -1.57 2.86 -17.04
N GLN A 122 -1.11 1.68 -17.44
CA GLN A 122 -0.51 0.74 -16.49
C GLN A 122 0.79 1.29 -15.88
N ALA A 123 1.61 2.02 -16.64
CA ALA A 123 2.82 2.65 -16.13
C ALA A 123 2.50 3.72 -15.08
N TYR A 124 1.55 4.61 -15.37
CA TYR A 124 1.05 5.62 -14.42
C TYR A 124 0.43 4.99 -13.18
N TRP A 125 -0.32 3.90 -13.33
CA TRP A 125 -0.88 3.17 -12.21
C TRP A 125 0.19 2.52 -11.34
N LEU A 126 1.20 1.89 -11.93
CA LEU A 126 2.32 1.29 -11.20
C LEU A 126 3.08 2.35 -10.39
N LEU A 127 3.30 3.53 -10.97
CA LEU A 127 3.95 4.65 -10.29
C LEU A 127 3.07 5.21 -9.15
N THR A 128 1.76 5.33 -9.36
CA THR A 128 0.79 5.70 -8.32
C THR A 128 0.81 4.70 -7.15
N MET A 129 0.80 3.40 -7.47
CA MET A 129 0.90 2.34 -6.47
C MET A 129 2.21 2.41 -5.71
N ARG A 130 3.34 2.69 -6.38
CA ARG A 130 4.62 2.91 -5.70
C ARG A 130 4.53 4.00 -4.63
N TYR A 131 3.93 5.15 -4.94
CA TYR A 131 3.77 6.24 -3.96
C TYR A 131 2.91 5.81 -2.77
N PHE A 132 1.80 5.11 -3.06
CA PHE A 132 0.96 4.55 -2.02
C PHE A 132 1.71 3.57 -1.11
N TRP A 133 2.53 2.68 -1.67
CA TRP A 133 3.35 1.74 -0.90
C TRP A 133 4.44 2.43 -0.10
N GLN A 134 5.03 3.53 -0.59
CA GLN A 134 5.95 4.35 0.20
C GLN A 134 5.26 4.94 1.42
N ALA A 135 4.09 5.55 1.25
CA ALA A 135 3.29 6.09 2.35
C ALA A 135 2.92 5.00 3.37
N ARG A 136 2.51 3.83 2.88
CA ARG A 136 2.21 2.64 3.69
C ARG A 136 3.41 2.16 4.49
N GLY A 137 4.59 2.13 3.87
CA GLY A 137 5.84 1.77 4.54
C GLY A 137 6.21 2.74 5.67
N VAL A 138 6.03 4.05 5.45
CA VAL A 138 6.27 5.09 6.46
C VAL A 138 5.31 4.95 7.63
N LEU A 139 3.99 4.85 7.36
CA LEU A 139 2.98 4.71 8.42
C LEU A 139 3.16 3.39 9.19
N PHE A 140 3.47 2.28 8.51
CA PHE A 140 3.74 1.01 9.17
C PHE A 140 4.94 1.10 10.11
N ALA A 141 6.05 1.68 9.64
CA ALA A 141 7.25 1.85 10.46
C ALA A 141 7.00 2.80 11.64
N HIS A 142 6.16 3.83 11.47
CA HIS A 142 5.72 4.70 12.56
C HIS A 142 4.91 3.92 13.59
N LYS A 143 3.84 3.22 13.19
CA LYS A 143 3.02 2.42 14.11
C LYS A 143 3.81 1.32 14.83
N LEU A 144 4.91 0.84 14.23
CA LEU A 144 5.77 -0.18 14.84
C LEU A 144 6.83 0.39 15.81
N LEU A 145 7.40 1.57 15.53
CA LEU A 145 8.59 2.07 16.25
C LEU A 145 8.45 3.46 16.87
N GLY A 146 7.50 4.28 16.42
CA GLY A 146 7.18 5.61 16.97
C GLY A 146 8.31 6.63 16.87
N ILE A 147 9.15 6.57 15.83
CA ILE A 147 10.39 7.37 15.76
C ILE A 147 10.21 8.76 15.14
N ILE A 148 9.23 8.91 14.27
CA ILE A 148 8.84 10.19 13.67
C ILE A 148 7.42 10.55 14.13
N PRO A 149 6.99 11.82 14.06
CA PRO A 149 5.59 12.19 14.27
C PRO A 149 4.64 11.35 13.41
N ASN A 150 3.41 11.15 13.88
CA ASN A 150 2.43 10.37 13.13
C ASN A 150 2.21 11.02 11.75
N PRO A 151 2.49 10.31 10.63
CA PRO A 151 2.47 10.94 9.32
C PRO A 151 1.07 11.33 8.84
N ILE A 152 0.00 10.83 9.47
CA ILE A 152 -1.40 11.09 9.10
C ILE A 152 -2.18 11.97 10.09
N GLU A 153 -1.58 12.36 11.22
CA GLU A 153 -2.20 13.25 12.22
C GLU A 153 -1.85 14.72 11.97
N GLU A 154 -2.30 15.61 12.87
CA GLU A 154 -1.98 17.03 12.86
C GLU A 154 -0.47 17.25 12.70
N GLN A 155 -0.09 18.14 11.76
CA GLN A 155 1.30 18.40 11.34
C GLN A 155 2.02 17.23 10.63
N GLY A 156 1.37 16.08 10.48
CA GLY A 156 1.87 14.93 9.74
C GLY A 156 2.11 15.24 8.26
N VAL A 157 3.19 14.67 7.72
CA VAL A 157 3.61 14.93 6.33
C VAL A 157 2.57 14.52 5.29
N LEU A 158 1.85 13.41 5.48
CA LEU A 158 0.90 12.90 4.50
C LEU A 158 -0.44 13.65 4.53
N LEU A 159 -0.81 14.21 5.69
CA LEU A 159 -2.02 15.02 5.83
C LEU A 159 -2.02 16.24 4.89
N ARG A 160 -0.82 16.76 4.60
CA ARG A 160 -0.63 17.92 3.69
C ARG A 160 -0.84 17.59 2.22
N TYR A 161 -0.79 16.31 1.83
CA TYR A 161 -0.74 15.91 0.43
C TYR A 161 -1.84 14.93 0.04
N LEU A 162 -2.47 14.21 0.97
CA LEU A 162 -3.47 13.20 0.65
C LEU A 162 -4.86 13.64 1.09
N PRO A 163 -5.91 13.33 0.31
CA PRO A 163 -7.28 13.59 0.74
C PRO A 163 -7.65 12.66 1.91
N GLU A 164 -8.59 13.10 2.74
CA GLU A 164 -9.02 12.39 3.96
C GLU A 164 -9.37 10.92 3.70
N THR A 165 -10.11 10.62 2.62
CA THR A 165 -10.45 9.24 2.25
C THR A 165 -9.21 8.38 1.99
N SER A 166 -8.17 8.94 1.35
CA SER A 166 -6.92 8.20 1.11
C SER A 166 -6.13 7.97 2.39
N LEU A 167 -6.14 8.93 3.32
CA LEU A 167 -5.52 8.78 4.64
C LEU A 167 -6.22 7.69 5.45
N LYS A 168 -7.57 7.68 5.46
CA LYS A 168 -8.36 6.63 6.12
C LYS A 168 -8.09 5.24 5.53
N ASN A 169 -8.02 5.13 4.20
CA ASN A 169 -7.67 3.87 3.55
C ASN A 169 -6.25 3.40 3.89
N LEU A 170 -5.30 4.34 3.88
CA LEU A 170 -3.91 4.08 4.24
C LEU A 170 -3.80 3.57 5.69
N GLU A 171 -4.55 4.19 6.59
CA GLU A 171 -4.63 3.79 7.99
C GLU A 171 -5.16 2.36 8.15
N LEU A 172 -6.34 2.08 7.60
CA LEU A 172 -6.99 0.77 7.65
C LEU A 172 -6.11 -0.34 7.07
N ILE A 173 -5.51 -0.12 5.89
CA ILE A 173 -4.58 -1.09 5.28
C ILE A 173 -3.36 -1.32 6.17
N THR A 174 -2.83 -0.27 6.77
CA THR A 174 -1.65 -0.38 7.63
C THR A 174 -1.97 -1.07 8.96
N ASP A 175 -3.18 -0.92 9.49
CA ASP A 175 -3.62 -1.64 10.68
C ASP A 175 -3.77 -3.14 10.43
N ILE A 176 -4.32 -3.52 9.28
CA ILE A 176 -4.38 -4.92 8.84
C ILE A 176 -2.96 -5.50 8.76
N ASP A 177 -2.03 -4.75 8.16
CA ASP A 177 -0.64 -5.17 8.06
C ASP A 177 0.05 -5.31 9.41
N LEU A 178 -0.16 -4.36 10.31
CA LEU A 178 0.43 -4.38 11.63
C LEU A 178 -0.09 -5.56 12.44
N ALA A 179 -1.40 -5.83 12.38
CA ALA A 179 -2.01 -6.98 13.02
C ALA A 179 -1.49 -8.30 12.41
N CYS A 180 -1.37 -8.37 11.09
CA CYS A 180 -0.74 -9.49 10.39
C CYS A 180 0.71 -9.70 10.86
N PHE A 181 1.53 -8.65 10.89
CA PHE A 181 2.92 -8.74 11.32
C PHE A 181 3.06 -9.20 12.78
N LYS A 182 2.26 -8.63 13.70
CA LYS A 182 2.24 -9.04 15.12
C LYS A 182 1.86 -10.52 15.25
N LEU A 183 0.87 -10.96 14.49
CA LEU A 183 0.45 -12.35 14.44
C LEU A 183 1.53 -13.28 13.88
N LEU A 184 2.26 -12.88 12.84
CA LEU A 184 3.41 -13.63 12.31
C LEU A 184 4.56 -13.73 13.30
N VAL A 185 4.83 -12.66 14.08
CA VAL A 185 5.85 -12.66 15.13
C VAL A 185 5.48 -13.66 16.23
N ARG A 186 4.23 -13.61 16.72
CA ARG A 186 3.79 -14.52 17.78
C ARG A 186 3.64 -15.96 17.30
N GLY A 187 3.07 -16.15 16.12
CA GLY A 187 2.78 -17.45 15.51
C GLY A 187 3.96 -18.12 14.80
N GLY A 188 5.14 -17.49 14.78
CA GLY A 188 6.27 -17.94 13.97
C GLY A 188 6.77 -19.36 14.26
N ARG A 189 6.57 -19.86 15.49
CA ARG A 189 6.86 -21.25 15.84
C ARG A 189 5.93 -22.22 15.10
N TYR A 190 4.62 -22.06 15.25
CA TYR A 190 3.60 -22.89 14.61
C TYR A 190 3.73 -22.89 13.08
N ILE A 191 4.04 -21.74 12.47
CA ILE A 191 4.25 -21.65 11.02
C ILE A 191 5.44 -22.53 10.58
N ARG A 192 6.53 -22.54 11.35
CA ARG A 192 7.73 -23.35 11.02
C ARG A 192 7.47 -24.84 11.22
N GLU A 193 6.82 -25.20 12.32
CA GLU A 193 6.44 -26.60 12.61
C GLU A 193 5.48 -27.14 11.54
N TRP A 194 4.44 -26.38 11.20
CA TRP A 194 3.49 -26.72 10.14
C TRP A 194 4.19 -26.89 8.78
N ALA A 195 5.08 -25.96 8.42
CA ALA A 195 5.82 -26.04 7.17
C ALA A 195 6.72 -27.29 7.11
N ALA A 196 7.38 -27.64 8.21
CA ALA A 196 8.17 -28.87 8.32
C ALA A 196 7.30 -30.11 8.13
N THR A 197 6.17 -30.20 8.82
CA THR A 197 5.20 -31.30 8.70
C THR A 197 4.66 -31.44 7.27
N LYS A 198 4.39 -30.32 6.60
CA LYS A 198 3.90 -30.29 5.21
C LYS A 198 5.03 -30.39 4.16
N LYS A 199 6.29 -30.56 4.58
CA LYS A 199 7.48 -30.57 3.70
C LYS A 199 7.59 -29.33 2.81
N ILE A 200 7.13 -28.18 3.30
CA ILE A 200 7.21 -26.89 2.62
C ILE A 200 8.51 -26.19 3.06
N ARG A 201 9.32 -25.76 2.09
CA ARG A 201 10.56 -25.02 2.37
C ARG A 201 10.26 -23.68 3.07
N TYR A 202 10.88 -23.46 4.23
CA TYR A 202 10.84 -22.19 4.99
C TYR A 202 12.17 -21.42 4.85
N PRO A 203 12.31 -20.49 3.88
CA PRO A 203 13.58 -19.79 3.63
C PRO A 203 13.76 -18.48 4.43
N PHE A 204 12.88 -18.16 5.38
CA PHE A 204 12.85 -16.85 6.03
C PHE A 204 13.75 -16.82 7.26
N LYS A 205 14.57 -15.76 7.37
CA LYS A 205 15.45 -15.55 8.52
C LYS A 205 14.76 -14.80 9.67
N SER A 206 13.68 -14.10 9.36
CA SER A 206 12.91 -13.32 10.32
C SER A 206 11.41 -13.25 9.96
N PRO A 207 10.53 -12.94 10.92
CA PRO A 207 9.11 -12.68 10.64
C PRO A 207 8.90 -11.54 9.63
N MET A 208 9.81 -10.56 9.60
CA MET A 208 9.77 -9.46 8.64
C MET A 208 10.02 -9.97 7.20
N ASP A 209 10.90 -10.95 7.00
CA ASP A 209 11.14 -11.52 5.67
C ASP A 209 9.90 -12.27 5.15
N LEU A 210 9.22 -13.03 6.03
CA LEU A 210 7.96 -13.68 5.71
C LEU A 210 6.86 -12.66 5.41
N PHE A 211 6.71 -11.63 6.25
CA PHE A 211 5.77 -10.54 6.03
C PHE A 211 5.99 -9.86 4.66
N LEU A 212 7.23 -9.49 4.33
CA LEU A 212 7.55 -8.89 3.03
C LEU A 212 7.27 -9.85 1.86
N LYS A 213 7.46 -11.17 2.04
CA LYS A 213 7.09 -12.16 1.02
C LYS A 213 5.58 -12.20 0.80
N ILE A 214 4.78 -12.21 1.86
CA ILE A 214 3.32 -12.17 1.82
C ILE A 214 2.86 -10.90 1.09
N GLN A 215 3.39 -9.74 1.47
CA GLN A 215 3.02 -8.45 0.86
C GLN A 215 3.40 -8.37 -0.63
N ARG A 216 4.56 -8.91 -1.03
CA ARG A 216 4.94 -9.02 -2.46
C ARG A 216 3.97 -9.89 -3.25
N GLN A 217 3.57 -11.04 -2.72
CA GLN A 217 2.59 -11.91 -3.38
C GLN A 217 1.21 -11.24 -3.45
N SER A 218 0.78 -10.58 -2.37
CA SER A 218 -0.45 -9.79 -2.34
C SER A 218 -0.48 -8.73 -3.44
N PHE A 219 0.61 -7.97 -3.60
CA PHE A 219 0.72 -6.97 -4.66
C PHE A 219 0.66 -7.58 -6.06
N LEU A 220 1.37 -8.69 -6.31
CA LEU A 220 1.33 -9.37 -7.60
C LEU A 220 -0.08 -9.87 -7.94
N ILE A 221 -0.78 -10.45 -6.98
CA ILE A 221 -2.17 -10.89 -7.16
C ILE A 221 -3.04 -9.67 -7.53
N SER A 222 -2.95 -8.57 -6.78
CA SER A 222 -3.70 -7.34 -7.10
C SER A 222 -3.35 -6.76 -8.47
N TRP A 223 -2.09 -6.84 -8.90
CA TRP A 223 -1.67 -6.39 -10.22
C TRP A 223 -2.25 -7.26 -11.35
N ILE A 224 -2.23 -8.59 -11.17
CA ILE A 224 -2.76 -9.56 -12.13
C ILE A 224 -4.28 -9.39 -12.27
N LEU A 225 -4.98 -9.26 -11.14
CA LEU A 225 -6.44 -9.15 -11.10
C LEU A 225 -6.96 -7.78 -11.56
N GLY A 226 -6.22 -6.70 -11.29
CA GLY A 226 -6.61 -5.36 -11.72
C GLY A 226 -6.00 -4.98 -13.08
N PRO A 227 -4.86 -4.28 -13.14
CA PRO A 227 -4.29 -3.76 -14.38
C PRO A 227 -4.06 -4.76 -15.51
N CYS A 228 -3.73 -6.01 -15.21
CA CYS A 228 -3.57 -7.06 -16.23
C CYS A 228 -4.89 -7.70 -16.66
N ASP A 229 -6.01 -7.36 -16.00
CA ASP A 229 -7.37 -7.78 -16.34
C ASP A 229 -7.45 -9.29 -16.60
N SER A 230 -6.89 -10.07 -15.67
CA SER A 230 -6.95 -11.53 -15.74
C SER A 230 -8.28 -12.09 -15.23
N GLU A 231 -9.12 -11.24 -14.62
CA GLU A 231 -10.50 -11.55 -14.26
C GLU A 231 -11.42 -10.45 -14.83
N PRO A 232 -12.41 -10.81 -15.67
CA PRO A 232 -13.15 -9.85 -16.50
C PRO A 232 -14.14 -8.97 -15.73
N ASN A 233 -14.34 -9.20 -14.43
CA ASN A 233 -15.36 -8.53 -13.63
C ASN A 233 -14.77 -7.93 -12.36
N TRP A 234 -14.79 -6.60 -12.26
CA TRP A 234 -14.47 -5.91 -11.02
C TRP A 234 -15.48 -6.25 -9.91
N LEU A 235 -15.00 -6.35 -8.67
CA LEU A 235 -15.85 -6.57 -7.50
C LEU A 235 -16.45 -5.25 -7.03
N SER A 236 -17.79 -5.17 -7.00
CA SER A 236 -18.50 -4.07 -6.34
C SER A 236 -18.15 -3.98 -4.84
N ASN A 237 -18.35 -2.81 -4.23
CA ASN A 237 -18.11 -2.64 -2.79
C ASN A 237 -18.92 -3.64 -1.93
N ALA A 238 -20.13 -3.99 -2.36
CA ALA A 238 -20.94 -5.02 -1.70
C ALA A 238 -20.26 -6.40 -1.78
N GLN A 239 -19.84 -6.82 -2.96
CA GLN A 239 -19.12 -8.09 -3.16
C GLN A 239 -17.78 -8.13 -2.41
N GLN A 240 -17.05 -7.01 -2.32
CA GLN A 240 -15.83 -6.93 -1.51
C GLN A 240 -16.13 -7.14 -0.03
N ARG A 241 -17.18 -6.48 0.50
CA ARG A 241 -17.63 -6.66 1.89
C ARG A 241 -18.08 -8.09 2.17
N ASP A 242 -18.77 -8.72 1.23
CA ASP A 242 -19.21 -10.10 1.33
C ASP A 242 -18.03 -11.08 1.28
N ASN A 243 -17.09 -10.88 0.38
CA ASN A 243 -15.86 -11.68 0.29
C ASN A 243 -15.03 -11.58 1.58
N ILE A 244 -14.85 -10.38 2.13
CA ILE A 244 -14.18 -10.19 3.42
C ILE A 244 -14.97 -10.86 4.55
N SER A 245 -16.31 -10.77 4.54
CA SER A 245 -17.17 -11.41 5.54
C SER A 245 -17.05 -12.93 5.51
N ALA A 246 -17.12 -13.52 4.32
CA ALA A 246 -16.93 -14.95 4.09
C ALA A 246 -15.54 -15.39 4.57
N ARG A 247 -14.48 -14.67 4.17
CA ARG A 247 -13.11 -14.91 4.62
C ARG A 247 -12.98 -14.88 6.14
N ILE A 248 -13.53 -13.88 6.81
CA ILE A 248 -13.50 -13.76 8.28
C ILE A 248 -14.21 -14.94 8.95
N ARG A 249 -15.38 -15.36 8.43
CA ARG A 249 -16.12 -16.51 8.97
C ARG A 249 -15.30 -17.79 8.85
N LEU A 250 -14.69 -18.03 7.69
CA LEU A 250 -13.83 -19.18 7.42
C LEU A 250 -12.60 -19.20 8.34
N LEU A 251 -11.96 -18.05 8.56
CA LEU A 251 -10.83 -17.91 9.48
C LEU A 251 -11.22 -18.12 10.94
N LYS A 252 -12.45 -17.80 11.34
CA LYS A 252 -12.97 -18.04 12.70
C LYS A 252 -13.48 -19.45 12.93
N LYS A 253 -13.43 -20.34 11.92
CA LYS A 253 -14.06 -21.68 11.94
C LYS A 253 -15.52 -21.66 12.44
N LYS A 254 -16.20 -20.52 12.31
CA LYS A 254 -17.60 -20.39 12.73
C LYS A 254 -18.46 -21.14 11.71
N ARG A 255 -19.07 -22.25 12.16
CA ARG A 255 -20.11 -22.95 11.39
C ARG A 255 -21.19 -21.95 10.98
N TRP A 256 -21.64 -22.00 9.73
CA TRP A 256 -22.87 -21.31 9.34
C TRP A 256 -24.01 -21.91 10.16
N LEU A 257 -24.55 -21.11 11.10
CA LEU A 257 -25.74 -21.45 11.87
C LEU A 257 -26.97 -21.21 10.99
N GLU A 258 -27.10 -21.95 9.90
CA GLU A 258 -28.26 -21.89 9.01
C GLU A 258 -28.77 -23.29 8.66
N PRO A 259 -30.04 -23.41 8.22
CA PRO A 259 -30.74 -24.69 8.02
C PRO A 259 -29.94 -25.68 7.17
N ALA A 260 -30.21 -26.98 7.31
CA ALA A 260 -29.47 -28.06 6.66
C ALA A 260 -29.25 -27.87 5.14
N ALA A 261 -30.16 -27.17 4.44
CA ALA A 261 -30.06 -26.85 3.02
C ALA A 261 -28.90 -25.90 2.65
N MET A 262 -28.41 -25.06 3.57
CA MET A 262 -27.29 -24.12 3.34
C MET A 262 -25.93 -24.72 3.73
N ARG A 263 -25.87 -25.95 4.26
CA ARG A 263 -24.62 -26.58 4.74
C ARG A 263 -23.69 -27.02 3.62
N GLN A 264 -24.22 -27.57 2.52
CA GLN A 264 -23.39 -28.02 1.40
C GLN A 264 -22.66 -26.87 0.69
N PRO A 265 -23.35 -25.77 0.32
CA PRO A 265 -22.68 -24.60 -0.25
C PRO A 265 -21.55 -24.05 0.65
N TYR A 266 -21.71 -24.10 1.97
CA TYR A 266 -20.67 -23.69 2.91
C TYR A 266 -19.42 -24.58 2.87
N LEU A 267 -19.60 -25.91 2.88
CA LEU A 267 -18.48 -26.86 2.81
C LEU A 267 -17.71 -26.72 1.49
N GLU A 268 -18.42 -26.53 0.39
CA GLU A 268 -17.81 -26.27 -0.92
C GLU A 268 -17.02 -24.96 -0.92
N MET A 269 -17.57 -23.88 -0.38
CA MET A 269 -16.87 -22.60 -0.25
C MET A 269 -15.66 -22.68 0.68
N GLU A 270 -15.76 -23.41 1.80
CA GLU A 270 -14.64 -23.62 2.70
C GLU A 270 -13.51 -24.38 2.01
N GLN A 271 -13.82 -25.49 1.34
CA GLN A 271 -12.83 -26.26 0.61
C GLN A 271 -12.19 -25.44 -0.52
N ALA A 272 -12.99 -24.71 -1.30
CA ALA A 272 -12.49 -23.83 -2.35
C ALA A 272 -11.53 -22.76 -1.79
N TYR A 273 -11.83 -22.19 -0.63
CA TYR A 273 -10.96 -21.22 0.03
C TYR A 273 -9.67 -21.86 0.56
N LEU A 274 -9.74 -23.06 1.14
CA LEU A 274 -8.56 -23.81 1.57
C LEU A 274 -7.64 -24.17 0.40
N ASP A 275 -8.23 -24.63 -0.71
CA ASP A 275 -7.51 -24.91 -1.94
C ASP A 275 -6.86 -23.64 -2.51
N PHE A 276 -7.57 -22.52 -2.47
CA PHE A 276 -7.02 -21.22 -2.84
C PHE A 276 -5.81 -20.86 -1.96
N LEU A 277 -5.94 -20.93 -0.62
CA LEU A 277 -4.83 -20.64 0.30
C LEU A 277 -3.63 -21.55 0.07
N GLN A 278 -3.86 -22.81 -0.31
CA GLN A 278 -2.79 -23.75 -0.64
C GLN A 278 -2.10 -23.37 -1.97
N LYS A 279 -2.86 -22.96 -2.98
CA LYS A 279 -2.35 -22.58 -4.31
C LYS A 279 -1.52 -21.30 -4.30
N VAL A 280 -1.89 -20.32 -3.48
CA VAL A 280 -1.20 -19.00 -3.42
C VAL A 280 0.10 -19.00 -2.59
N GLY A 281 0.51 -20.15 -2.07
CA GLY A 281 1.81 -20.33 -1.42
C GLY A 281 1.90 -19.57 -0.08
N TRP A 282 3.03 -18.90 0.17
CA TRP A 282 3.27 -18.21 1.44
C TRP A 282 2.27 -17.11 1.79
N TYR A 283 1.51 -16.57 0.83
CA TYR A 283 0.37 -15.68 1.08
C TYR A 283 -0.77 -16.37 1.85
N GLY A 284 -0.96 -17.67 1.64
CA GLY A 284 -2.00 -18.48 2.30
C GLY A 284 -1.48 -19.45 3.35
N TYR A 285 -0.27 -19.98 3.20
CA TYR A 285 0.32 -20.97 4.12
C TYR A 285 0.37 -20.52 5.58
N TRP A 286 0.69 -19.24 5.83
CA TRP A 286 0.72 -18.72 7.19
C TRP A 286 -0.67 -18.72 7.85
N LEU A 287 -1.73 -18.49 7.06
CA LEU A 287 -3.11 -18.58 7.54
C LEU A 287 -3.48 -20.04 7.83
N LEU A 288 -3.15 -20.96 6.92
CA LEU A 288 -3.38 -22.39 7.12
C LEU A 288 -2.67 -22.91 8.37
N ALA A 289 -1.42 -22.51 8.58
CA ALA A 289 -0.63 -22.93 9.72
C ALA A 289 -1.16 -22.41 11.06
N LEU A 290 -1.74 -21.21 11.09
CA LEU A 290 -2.21 -20.59 12.33
C LEU A 290 -3.71 -20.81 12.60
N ARG A 291 -4.49 -21.18 11.58
CA ARG A 291 -5.94 -21.36 11.67
C ARG A 291 -6.35 -22.36 12.76
N ASP A 292 -5.54 -23.39 12.98
CA ASP A 292 -5.87 -24.46 13.93
C ASP A 292 -5.57 -24.11 15.39
N HIS A 293 -4.85 -23.02 15.65
CA HIS A 293 -4.41 -22.62 17.00
C HIS A 293 -5.23 -21.45 17.58
N PHE A 294 -6.46 -21.26 17.09
CA PHE A 294 -7.36 -20.17 17.52
C PHE A 294 -8.22 -20.52 18.75
N ASP A 295 -8.61 -21.78 18.88
CA ASP A 295 -9.47 -22.31 19.94
C ASP A 295 -8.63 -23.21 20.85
N GLU A 296 -8.04 -22.69 21.94
CA GLU A 296 -7.61 -23.55 23.06
C GLU A 296 -7.26 -22.74 24.33
N GLU A 297 -7.44 -23.38 25.48
CA GLU A 297 -7.45 -22.79 26.83
C GLU A 297 -6.05 -22.49 27.40
N GLN A 298 -4.98 -22.85 26.69
CA GLN A 298 -3.60 -22.68 27.18
C GLN A 298 -3.13 -21.22 27.08
N PHE A 299 -2.29 -20.77 28.02
CA PHE A 299 -1.88 -19.36 28.14
C PHE A 299 -1.13 -18.83 26.90
N GLU A 300 -0.25 -19.61 26.29
CA GLU A 300 0.48 -19.17 25.08
C GLU A 300 -0.44 -19.07 23.85
N GLU A 301 -1.45 -19.94 23.79
CA GLU A 301 -2.49 -19.99 22.75
C GLU A 301 -3.52 -18.88 22.95
N LYS A 302 -3.80 -18.47 24.20
CA LYS A 302 -4.58 -17.26 24.50
C LYS A 302 -3.93 -15.99 23.95
N LEU A 303 -2.60 -15.86 24.05
CA LEU A 303 -1.88 -14.71 23.47
C LEU A 303 -1.90 -14.73 21.93
N LEU A 304 -1.76 -15.90 21.32
CA LEU A 304 -1.94 -16.05 19.87
C LEU A 304 -3.37 -15.74 19.45
N SER A 305 -4.36 -16.21 20.22
CA SER A 305 -5.79 -15.96 20.00
C SER A 305 -6.13 -14.47 20.11
N GLY A 306 -5.50 -13.74 21.03
CA GLY A 306 -5.58 -12.27 21.11
C GLY A 306 -5.11 -11.60 19.81
N HIS A 307 -3.89 -11.92 19.34
CA HIS A 307 -3.38 -11.37 18.08
C HIS A 307 -4.15 -11.83 16.84
N TRP A 308 -4.72 -13.04 16.87
CA TRP A 308 -5.61 -13.51 15.82
C TRP A 308 -6.90 -12.70 15.80
N GLN A 309 -7.49 -12.43 16.97
CA GLN A 309 -8.70 -11.63 17.07
C GLN A 309 -8.44 -10.16 16.68
N ASP A 310 -7.27 -9.61 17.00
CA ASP A 310 -6.81 -8.30 16.49
C ASP A 310 -6.75 -8.29 14.96
N TYR A 311 -6.15 -9.32 14.36
CA TYR A 311 -6.09 -9.46 12.91
C TYR A 311 -7.48 -9.59 12.28
N ILE A 312 -8.38 -10.37 12.87
CA ILE A 312 -9.77 -10.47 12.39
C ILE A 312 -10.52 -9.14 12.55
N ASN A 313 -10.29 -8.40 13.63
CA ASN A 313 -10.91 -7.09 13.85
C ASN A 313 -10.40 -6.07 12.82
N ALA A 314 -9.09 -6.05 12.56
CA ALA A 314 -8.51 -5.19 11.53
C ALA A 314 -9.03 -5.56 10.13
N LEU A 315 -9.11 -6.86 9.78
CA LEU A 315 -9.73 -7.32 8.54
C LEU A 315 -11.20 -6.89 8.43
N ARG A 316 -11.94 -6.93 9.54
CA ARG A 316 -13.35 -6.49 9.57
C ARG A 316 -13.47 -5.00 9.31
N ALA A 317 -12.61 -4.18 9.90
CA ALA A 317 -12.56 -2.74 9.61
C ALA A 317 -12.18 -2.48 8.14
N GLY A 318 -11.35 -3.36 7.55
CA GLY A 318 -10.99 -3.34 6.13
C GLY A 318 -12.16 -3.45 5.15
N LYS A 319 -13.36 -3.82 5.61
CA LYS A 319 -14.60 -3.77 4.79
C LYS A 319 -14.97 -2.35 4.35
N GLU A 320 -14.48 -1.35 5.06
CA GLU A 320 -14.72 0.07 4.78
C GLU A 320 -13.61 0.69 3.92
N LEU A 321 -12.68 -0.11 3.40
CA LEU A 321 -11.70 0.36 2.44
C LEU A 321 -12.41 0.85 1.19
N PHE A 322 -12.26 2.15 0.91
CA PHE A 322 -12.85 2.79 -0.25
C PHE A 322 -11.85 2.82 -1.39
N ILE A 323 -11.95 1.90 -2.34
CA ILE A 323 -11.11 1.96 -3.55
C ILE A 323 -11.88 2.73 -4.61
N SER A 324 -11.35 3.87 -5.05
CA SER A 324 -11.90 4.58 -6.21
C SER A 324 -11.89 3.61 -7.40
N GLU A 325 -13.09 3.23 -7.86
CA GLU A 325 -13.35 2.05 -8.69
C GLU A 325 -12.77 2.17 -10.11
N PHE A 326 -11.47 1.87 -10.30
CA PHE A 326 -10.98 1.56 -11.63
C PHE A 326 -11.36 0.14 -12.01
N ASP A 327 -12.28 0.02 -12.94
CA ASP A 327 -12.57 -1.22 -13.64
C ASP A 327 -11.61 -1.34 -14.82
N TRP A 328 -10.63 -2.24 -14.71
CA TRP A 328 -9.64 -2.44 -15.75
C TRP A 328 -10.21 -3.37 -16.81
N ARG A 329 -10.27 -2.93 -18.06
CA ARG A 329 -10.75 -3.72 -19.21
C ARG A 329 -9.73 -3.68 -20.33
N GLY A 330 -9.23 -4.83 -20.78
CA GLY A 330 -8.16 -4.91 -21.78
C GLY A 330 -6.91 -4.12 -21.37
N GLY A 331 -6.65 -3.99 -20.06
CA GLY A 331 -5.57 -3.18 -19.52
C GLY A 331 -5.77 -1.66 -19.59
N GLN A 332 -6.99 -1.19 -19.79
CA GLN A 332 -7.38 0.22 -19.75
C GLN A 332 -8.30 0.49 -18.55
N PRO A 333 -8.14 1.59 -17.79
CA PRO A 333 -9.01 1.87 -16.66
C PRO A 333 -10.32 2.52 -17.10
N TYR A 334 -11.42 2.12 -16.48
CA TYR A 334 -12.75 2.69 -16.62
C TYR A 334 -13.29 3.06 -15.24
N LYS A 335 -14.17 4.07 -15.18
CA LYS A 335 -14.90 4.44 -13.96
C LYS A 335 -16.37 4.71 -14.30
N THR A 336 -17.25 4.72 -13.31
CA THR A 336 -18.61 5.23 -13.44
C THR A 336 -18.63 6.76 -13.32
N LYS A 337 -19.23 7.45 -14.29
CA LYS A 337 -19.51 8.88 -14.12
C LYS A 337 -20.70 9.03 -13.17
N THR A 338 -21.15 10.26 -12.88
CA THR A 338 -22.40 10.51 -12.13
C THR A 338 -23.62 9.79 -12.74
N THR A 339 -23.53 9.31 -13.98
CA THR A 339 -24.45 8.38 -14.63
C THR A 339 -23.89 6.95 -14.56
N SER A 340 -24.76 5.94 -14.43
CA SER A 340 -24.40 4.50 -14.34
C SER A 340 -23.58 3.93 -15.51
N LYS A 341 -23.17 4.76 -16.48
CA LYS A 341 -22.36 4.37 -17.63
C LYS A 341 -20.87 4.42 -17.29
N MET A 342 -20.19 3.31 -17.51
CA MET A 342 -18.73 3.23 -17.45
C MET A 342 -18.11 4.02 -18.60
N GLN A 343 -17.16 4.90 -18.28
CA GLN A 343 -16.37 5.63 -19.26
C GLN A 343 -14.89 5.36 -19.03
N ARG A 344 -14.13 5.37 -20.12
CA ARG A 344 -12.68 5.19 -20.05
C ARG A 344 -12.06 6.39 -19.33
N VAL A 345 -11.01 6.09 -18.58
CA VAL A 345 -10.19 7.07 -17.88
C VAL A 345 -8.78 6.95 -18.41
N GLU A 346 -8.09 8.07 -18.57
CA GLU A 346 -6.70 8.09 -18.96
C GLU A 346 -5.89 8.86 -17.93
N GLY A 347 -4.70 8.33 -17.64
CA GLY A 347 -3.71 9.03 -16.85
C GLY A 347 -2.99 10.05 -17.72
N PHE A 348 -2.71 11.24 -17.18
CA PHE A 348 -1.80 12.19 -17.78
C PHE A 348 -0.92 12.81 -16.69
N ILE A 349 0.20 13.40 -17.13
CA ILE A 349 1.15 14.08 -16.26
C ILE A 349 1.04 15.58 -16.49
N ASP A 350 0.87 16.34 -15.41
CA ASP A 350 0.85 17.79 -15.47
C ASP A 350 2.26 18.41 -15.54
N LEU A 351 2.32 19.74 -15.66
CA LEU A 351 3.59 20.48 -15.73
C LEU A 351 4.46 20.33 -14.46
N LEU A 352 3.90 19.85 -13.35
CA LEU A 352 4.61 19.61 -12.09
C LEU A 352 4.96 18.15 -11.85
N GLY A 353 4.65 17.28 -12.81
CA GLY A 353 4.93 15.86 -12.71
C GLY A 353 3.95 15.07 -11.86
N TYR A 354 2.79 15.65 -11.50
CA TYR A 354 1.71 14.90 -10.85
C TYR A 354 0.92 14.09 -11.87
N ILE A 355 0.51 12.89 -11.45
CA ILE A 355 -0.33 12.00 -12.26
C ILE A 355 -1.79 12.31 -11.93
N HIS A 356 -2.56 12.62 -12.97
CA HIS A 356 -3.99 12.89 -12.91
C HIS A 356 -4.76 11.89 -13.76
N TRP A 357 -5.95 11.53 -13.31
CA TRP A 357 -6.81 10.57 -14.01
C TRP A 357 -8.08 11.28 -14.51
N VAL A 358 -8.25 11.37 -15.83
CA VAL A 358 -9.32 12.13 -16.48
C VAL A 358 -10.22 11.27 -17.34
N TRP A 359 -11.50 11.64 -17.34
CA TRP A 359 -12.51 11.08 -18.23
C TRP A 359 -12.22 11.46 -19.68
N THR A 360 -12.23 10.46 -20.57
CA THR A 360 -12.16 10.66 -22.03
C THR A 360 -13.54 10.83 -22.66
#